data_AF-A0A929E560-F1
#
_entry.id   AF-A0A929E560-F1
#
_cell.length_a   1.000
_cell.length_b   1.000
_cell.length_c   1.000
_cell.angle_alpha   90.00
_cell.angle_beta   90.00
_cell.angle_gamma   90.00
#
_symmetry.space_group_name_H-M   'P 1'
#
loop_
_entity.id
_entity.type
_entity.pdbx_description
1 polymer ?
#
loop_
_entity_poly.entity_id
_entity_poly.type
_entity_poly.pdbx_seq_one_letter_code
_entity_poly.pdbx_strand_id
1 'polypeptide(L)' 'MVQKLSSYILHNKTLISLICVIGIVAVSYGMLNDNDLVFIIGLLFVIGGYLLIRRSIKDYIKKNL' A
#
# COMPACT_ATOMS: atom_id res chain seq x y z
N MET A 1 6.72 10.41 -10.50
CA MET A 1 6.51 11.21 -9.27
C MET A 1 6.14 10.36 -8.05
N VAL A 2 5.15 9.47 -8.14
CA VAL A 2 4.66 8.63 -7.01
C VAL A 2 5.75 7.79 -6.33
N GLN A 3 6.74 7.30 -7.07
CA GLN A 3 7.81 6.45 -6.53
C GLN A 3 8.74 7.17 -5.55
N LYS A 4 8.93 8.48 -5.73
CA LYS A 4 9.80 9.31 -4.86
C LYS A 4 9.09 9.63 -3.55
N LEU A 5 7.76 9.83 -3.60
CA LEU A 5 6.89 10.05 -2.44
C LEU A 5 6.83 8.81 -1.55
N SER A 6 6.74 7.62 -2.14
CA SER A 6 6.72 6.36 -1.40
C SER A 6 8.02 6.05 -0.65
N SER A 7 9.18 6.48 -1.16
CA SER A 7 10.46 6.30 -0.49
C SER A 7 10.61 7.22 0.74
N TYR A 8 9.99 8.39 0.70
CA TYR A 8 9.87 9.31 1.85
C TYR A 8 8.93 8.76 2.93
N ILE A 9 7.81 8.17 2.51
CA ILE A 9 6.84 7.50 3.38
C ILE A 9 7.46 6.25 4.03
N LEU A 10 8.28 5.50 3.30
CA LEU A 10 8.99 4.31 3.79
C LEU A 10 10.02 4.60 4.89
N HIS A 11 10.64 5.77 4.87
CA HIS A 11 11.51 6.21 5.96
C HIS A 11 10.76 6.26 7.30
N ASN A 12 9.44 6.48 7.25
CA ASN A 12 8.53 6.39 8.39
C ASN A 12 7.71 5.10 8.30
N LYS A 13 8.28 3.99 8.80
CA LYS A 13 7.68 2.65 8.89
C LYS A 13 6.19 2.66 9.31
N THR A 14 5.81 3.64 10.14
CA THR A 14 4.45 3.92 10.61
C THR A 14 3.44 4.28 9.51
N LEU A 15 3.84 5.07 8.51
CA LEU A 15 2.94 5.55 7.46
C LEU A 15 2.55 4.43 6.47
N ILE A 16 3.47 3.50 6.20
CA ILE A 16 3.16 2.31 5.39
C ILE A 16 2.14 1.45 6.09
N SER A 17 2.33 1.21 7.39
CA SER A 17 1.37 0.44 8.19
C SER A 17 -0.01 1.11 8.18
N LEU A 18 -0.08 2.43 8.31
CA LEU A 18 -1.33 3.19 8.24
C LEU A 18 -2.04 3.03 6.89
N ILE A 19 -1.32 3.11 5.77
CA ILE A 19 -1.88 2.95 4.42
C ILE A 19 -2.41 1.52 4.20
N CYS A 20 -1.72 0.50 4.72
CA CYS A 20 -2.21 -0.87 4.67
C CYS A 20 -3.48 -1.04 5.50
N VAL A 21 -3.53 -0.48 6.71
CA VAL A 21 -4.73 -0.53 7.57
C VAL A 21 -5.91 0.18 6.90
N ILE A 22 -5.70 1.37 6.35
CA ILE A 22 -6.74 2.13 5.61
C ILE A 22 -7.23 1.31 4.41
N GLY A 23 -6.32 0.69 3.65
CA GLY A 23 -6.68 -0.18 2.53
C GLY A 23 -7.54 -1.37 2.96
N ILE A 24 -7.19 -2.03 4.07
CA ILE A 24 -7.98 -3.15 4.61
C ILE A 24 -9.36 -2.66 5.04
N VAL A 25 -9.45 -1.54 5.77
CA VAL A 25 -10.72 -0.96 6.21
C VAL A 25 -11.60 -0.58 5.03
N ALA A 26 -11.04 0.01 3.97
CA ALA A 26 -11.78 0.35 2.75
C ALA A 26 -12.31 -0.90 2.02
N VAL A 27 -11.51 -1.97 1.95
CA VAL A 27 -11.93 -3.26 1.37
C VAL A 27 -13.05 -3.88 2.19
N SER A 28 -12.91 -3.92 3.52
CA SER A 28 -13.95 -4.45 4.42
C SER A 28 -15.24 -3.64 4.35
N TYR A 29 -15.15 -2.31 4.25
CA TYR A 29 -16.31 -1.44 4.10
C TYR A 29 -17.01 -1.64 2.74
N GLY A 30 -16.24 -1.74 1.65
CA GLY A 30 -16.79 -2.05 0.33
C GLY A 30 -17.54 -3.38 0.29
N MET A 31 -17.02 -4.39 1.00
CA MET A 31 -17.62 -5.72 1.10
C MET A 31 -18.90 -5.73 1.95
N LEU A 32 -18.95 -4.97 3.05
CA LEU A 32 -20.14 -4.89 3.92
C LEU A 32 -21.31 -4.13 3.28
N ASN A 33 -21.02 -3.23 2.35
CA ASN A 33 -22.01 -2.32 1.79
C ASN A 33 -22.35 -2.64 0.31
N ASP A 34 -22.01 -3.85 -0.17
CA ASP A 34 -22.16 -4.32 -1.56
C ASP A 34 -21.73 -3.28 -2.62
N ASN A 35 -20.73 -2.48 -2.28
CA ASN A 35 -20.24 -1.39 -3.10
C ASN A 35 -18.96 -1.84 -3.81
N ASP A 36 -19.14 -2.51 -4.95
CA ASP A 36 -18.05 -3.02 -5.80
C ASP A 36 -17.02 -1.94 -6.14
N LEU A 37 -17.46 -0.70 -6.36
CA LEU A 37 -16.56 0.43 -6.63
C LEU A 37 -15.59 0.69 -5.47
N VAL A 38 -16.10 0.70 -4.24
CA VAL A 38 -15.28 0.96 -3.05
C VAL A 38 -14.35 -0.23 -2.79
N PHE A 39 -14.84 -1.45 -3.01
CA PHE A 39 -14.05 -2.67 -2.92
C PHE A 39 -12.89 -2.66 -3.93
N ILE A 40 -13.14 -2.36 -5.20
CA ILE A 40 -12.11 -2.32 -6.26
C ILE A 40 -11.08 -1.22 -5.99
N ILE A 41 -11.52 -0.02 -5.56
CA ILE A 41 -10.61 1.07 -5.21
C ILE A 41 -9.73 0.69 -4.02
N GLY A 42 -10.31 0.10 -2.98
CA GLY A 42 -9.58 -0.41 -1.81
C GLY A 42 -8.56 -1.48 -2.20
N LEU A 43 -8.96 -2.43 -3.06
CA LEU A 43 -8.11 -3.50 -3.55
C LEU A 43 -6.91 -2.96 -4.35
N LEU A 44 -7.15 -1.99 -5.24
CA LEU A 44 -6.10 -1.28 -5.99
C LEU A 44 -5.12 -0.59 -5.05
N PHE A 45 -5.61 0.00 -3.96
CA PHE A 45 -4.78 0.65 -2.96
C PHE A 45 -3.90 -0.35 -2.20
N VAL A 46 -4.46 -1.50 -1.79
CA VAL A 46 -3.71 -2.58 -1.13
C VAL A 46 -2.65 -3.17 -2.06
N ILE A 47 -3.00 -3.45 -3.32
CA ILE A 47 -2.06 -3.96 -4.34
C ILE A 47 -0.94 -2.96 -4.60
N GLY A 48 -1.28 -1.66 -4.74
CA GLY A 48 -0.30 -0.59 -4.92
C GLY A 48 0.65 -0.48 -3.74
N GLY A 49 0.12 -0.51 -2.51
CA GLY A 49 0.92 -0.51 -1.28
C GLY A 49 1.85 -1.72 -1.19
N TYR A 50 1.34 -2.92 -1.48
CA TYR A 50 2.13 -4.14 -1.47
C TYR A 50 3.26 -4.12 -2.51
N LEU A 51 2.99 -3.67 -3.74
CA LEU A 51 4.00 -3.56 -4.80
C LEU A 51 5.13 -2.59 -4.42
N LEU A 52 4.79 -1.49 -3.74
CA LEU A 52 5.77 -0.51 -3.26
C LEU A 52 6.67 -1.11 -2.17
N ILE A 53 6.08 -1.81 -1.19
CA ILE A 53 6.84 -2.53 -0.15
C ILE A 53 7.75 -3.57 -0.80
N ARG A 54 7.23 -4.38 -1.73
CA ARG A 54 7.99 -5.41 -2.44
C ARG A 54 9.18 -4.81 -3.20
N ARG A 55 8.97 -3.67 -3.85
CA ARG A 55 10.04 -2.97 -4.58
C ARG A 55 11.10 -2.43 -3.64
N SER A 56 10.69 -1.84 -2.51
CA SER A 56 11.62 -1.38 -1.47
C SER A 56 12.49 -2.50 -0.92
N ILE A 57 11.91 -3.66 -0.61
CA ILE A 57 12.68 -4.83 -0.15
C ILE A 57 13.69 -5.25 -1.22
N LYS A 58 13.26 -5.29 -2.48
CA LYS A 58 14.14 -5.66 -3.61
C LYS A 58 15.29 -4.69 -3.79
N ASP A 59 15.03 -3.38 -3.67
CA ASP A 59 16.05 -2.34 -3.76
C ASP A 59 17.00 -2.37 -2.56
N TYR A 60 16.50 -2.66 -1.35
CA TYR A 60 17.32 -2.80 -0.14
C TYR A 60 18.27 -4.00 -0.22
N ILE A 61 17.77 -5.14 -0.72
CA ILE A 61 18.57 -6.35 -0.96
C ILE A 61 19.64 -6.08 -2.03
N LYS A 62 19.27 -5.46 -3.16
CA LYS A 62 20.21 -5.13 -4.23
C LYS A 62 21.33 -4.19 -3.78
N LYS A 63 21.08 -3.34 -2.79
CA LYS A 63 22.05 -2.37 -2.27
C LYS A 63 22.98 -2.95 -1.20
N ASN A 64 22.62 -4.08 -0.60
CA ASN A 64 23.40 -4.81 0.42
C ASN A 64 24.04 -6.10 -0.12
N LEU A 65 23.95 -6.35 -1.43
CA LEU A 65 24.60 -7.44 -2.14
C LEU A 65 25.74 -6.86 -3.00
#